data_AF-A0A3R6SX22-F1
#
_entry.id   AF-A0A3R6SX22-F1
#
_cell.length_a   1.000
_cell.length_b   1.000
_cell.length_c   1.000
_cell.angle_alpha   90.00
_cell.angle_beta   90.00
_cell.angle_gamma   90.00
#
_symmetry.space_group_name_H-M   'P 1'
#
loop_
_entity.id
_entity.type
_entity.pdbx_description
1 polymer ?
#
loop_
_entity_poly.entity_id
_entity_poly.type
_entity_poly.pdbx_seq_one_letter_code
_entity_poly.pdbx_strand_id
1 'polypeptide(L)'
;MFCGNCGKKIPDDSMFCPDCGTPVKRVSSQSVQKAEAKNKNHKIVGIIAVGVLIVLILVVLFSIFGGGSNYEKKLVGEWYSEDNDDPEFIFYSDGTCEIDNWSGACKWNVVNDDQLKLTDIWGESRTSTIESIKNNCLTLRDGDRTAEYYKNGK
;
A
#
# COMPACT_ATOMS: atom_id res chain seq x y z
N MET A 1 -41.07 45.33 -26.20
CA MET A 1 -39.96 44.77 -25.36
C MET A 1 -39.14 45.89 -24.69
N PHE A 2 -38.10 45.62 -23.88
CA PHE A 2 -37.18 46.64 -23.32
C PHE A 2 -35.74 46.41 -23.80
N CYS A 3 -34.96 47.48 -23.93
CA CYS A 3 -33.55 47.40 -24.33
C CYS A 3 -32.70 46.78 -23.22
N GLY A 4 -31.97 45.71 -23.53
CA GLY A 4 -31.02 45.12 -22.58
C GLY A 4 -29.80 46.01 -22.26
N ASN A 5 -29.55 47.05 -23.05
CA ASN A 5 -28.42 47.95 -22.85
C ASN A 5 -28.80 49.23 -22.09
N CYS A 6 -29.89 49.92 -22.47
CA CYS A 6 -30.28 51.20 -21.85
C CYS A 6 -31.58 51.14 -21.02
N GLY A 7 -32.26 49.99 -20.97
CA GLY A 7 -33.46 49.79 -20.16
C GLY A 7 -34.74 50.45 -20.68
N LYS A 8 -34.69 51.20 -21.78
CA LYS A 8 -35.88 51.88 -22.35
C LYS A 8 -36.78 50.93 -23.13
N LYS A 9 -38.07 51.27 -23.24
CA LYS A 9 -39.07 50.48 -23.95
C LYS A 9 -38.82 50.56 -25.46
N ILE A 10 -38.75 49.40 -26.11
CA ILE A 10 -38.57 49.25 -27.55
C ILE A 10 -39.89 48.73 -28.16
N PRO A 11 -40.39 49.34 -29.26
CA PRO A 11 -41.48 48.79 -30.06
C PRO A 11 -41.12 47.42 -30.62
N ASP A 12 -42.08 46.50 -30.69
CA ASP A 12 -41.81 45.10 -31.05
C ASP A 12 -41.31 44.93 -32.50
N ASP A 13 -41.51 45.94 -33.34
CA ASP A 13 -41.05 45.97 -34.74
C ASP A 13 -39.74 46.72 -35.01
N SER A 14 -39.00 47.11 -33.97
CA SER A 14 -37.70 47.76 -34.16
C SER A 14 -36.54 46.75 -34.23
N MET A 15 -35.68 46.88 -35.25
CA MET A 15 -34.44 46.08 -35.35
C MET A 15 -33.29 46.64 -34.49
N PHE A 16 -33.39 47.91 -34.07
CA PHE A 16 -32.43 48.61 -33.23
C PHE A 16 -33.16 49.45 -32.18
N CYS A 17 -32.54 49.68 -31.03
CA CYS A 17 -33.09 50.56 -30.00
C CYS A 17 -33.03 52.03 -30.47
N PRO A 18 -34.15 52.76 -30.52
CA PRO A 18 -34.18 54.14 -31.01
C PRO A 18 -33.41 55.11 -30.11
N ASP A 19 -33.23 54.78 -28.83
CA ASP A 19 -32.58 55.66 -27.86
C ASP A 19 -31.06 55.50 -27.77
N CYS A 20 -30.52 54.30 -28.02
CA CYS A 20 -29.10 54.02 -27.85
C CYS A 20 -28.44 53.32 -29.05
N GLY A 21 -29.20 53.05 -30.12
CA GLY A 21 -28.71 52.43 -31.35
C GLY A 21 -28.36 50.94 -31.24
N THR A 22 -28.52 50.31 -30.08
CA THR A 22 -28.13 48.89 -29.89
C THR A 22 -29.07 47.96 -30.68
N PRO A 23 -28.54 47.03 -31.51
CA PRO A 23 -29.37 46.08 -32.27
C PRO A 23 -30.16 45.15 -31.35
N VAL A 24 -31.41 44.89 -31.73
CA VAL A 24 -32.36 44.05 -30.99
C VAL A 24 -32.45 42.70 -31.69
N LYS A 25 -31.89 41.66 -31.08
CA LYS A 25 -31.98 40.28 -31.60
C LYS A 25 -33.40 39.74 -31.40
N ARG A 26 -34.19 39.64 -32.47
CA ARG A 26 -35.48 38.95 -32.44
C ARG A 26 -35.23 37.45 -32.47
N VAL A 27 -35.70 36.73 -31.46
CA VAL A 27 -35.70 35.26 -31.46
C VAL A 27 -37.02 34.82 -32.09
N SER A 28 -36.99 34.42 -33.37
CA SER A 28 -38.15 33.83 -34.03
C SER A 28 -38.42 32.45 -33.44
N SER A 29 -39.63 32.29 -32.89
CA SER A 29 -40.18 31.05 -32.37
C SER A 29 -40.40 30.03 -33.49
N GLN A 30 -39.72 28.88 -33.41
CA GLN A 30 -40.06 27.59 -34.03
C GLN A 30 -39.36 26.52 -33.16
N SER A 31 -40.02 25.95 -32.15
CA SER A 31 -40.97 24.82 -32.20
C SER A 31 -40.29 23.45 -32.08
N VAL A 32 -40.82 22.68 -31.12
CA VAL A 32 -40.85 21.21 -30.99
C VAL A 32 -39.74 20.54 -30.16
N GLN A 33 -40.25 19.79 -29.18
CA GLN A 33 -39.61 19.04 -28.11
C GLN A 33 -38.62 17.97 -28.60
N LYS A 34 -37.47 17.85 -27.94
CA LYS A 34 -36.71 16.60 -27.82
C LYS A 34 -36.13 16.50 -26.41
N ALA A 35 -36.09 15.26 -25.95
CA ALA A 35 -35.88 14.78 -24.59
C ALA A 35 -34.62 15.25 -23.83
N GLU A 36 -34.60 14.85 -22.55
CA GLU A 36 -33.46 14.68 -21.63
C GLU A 36 -33.28 15.71 -20.52
N ALA A 37 -33.82 15.38 -19.34
CA ALA A 37 -33.38 15.97 -18.08
C ALA A 37 -32.06 15.30 -17.66
N LYS A 38 -30.92 15.93 -18.00
CA LYS A 38 -29.61 15.60 -17.40
C LYS A 38 -29.09 16.81 -16.62
N ASN A 39 -29.41 16.85 -15.33
CA ASN A 39 -28.83 17.77 -14.36
C ASN A 39 -27.34 17.41 -14.17
N LYS A 40 -26.44 18.37 -14.46
CA LYS A 40 -24.99 18.25 -14.29
C LYS A 40 -24.57 18.94 -13.00
N ASN A 41 -24.48 18.19 -11.91
CA ASN A 41 -23.74 18.61 -10.71
C ASN A 41 -22.36 17.93 -10.67
N HIS A 42 -21.46 18.35 -11.58
CA HIS A 42 -20.08 17.87 -11.61
C HIS A 42 -19.19 18.69 -10.65
N LYS A 43 -19.23 18.46 -9.34
CA LYS A 43 -18.15 18.91 -8.43
C LYS A 43 -17.78 17.92 -7.32
N ILE A 44 -18.43 16.74 -7.28
CA ILE A 44 -18.23 15.75 -6.21
C ILE A 44 -17.57 14.44 -6.72
N VAL A 45 -17.42 14.27 -8.04
CA VAL A 45 -16.79 13.07 -8.63
C VAL A 45 -15.25 13.11 -8.57
N GLY A 46 -14.65 14.29 -8.40
CA GLY A 46 -13.19 14.44 -8.31
C GLY A 46 -12.59 13.98 -6.98
N ILE A 47 -13.35 14.01 -5.88
CA ILE A 47 -12.82 13.68 -4.54
C ILE A 47 -12.85 12.18 -4.28
N ILE A 48 -13.88 11.47 -4.78
CA ILE A 48 -14.04 10.03 -4.56
C ILE A 48 -13.02 9.23 -5.39
N ALA A 49 -12.76 9.62 -6.65
CA ALA A 49 -11.79 8.91 -7.50
C ALA A 49 -10.35 9.04 -7.00
N VAL A 50 -9.96 10.22 -6.50
CA VAL A 50 -8.61 10.45 -5.94
C VAL A 50 -8.44 9.73 -4.60
N GLY A 51 -9.46 9.75 -3.73
CA GLY A 51 -9.45 9.00 -2.47
C GLY A 51 -9.33 7.50 -2.69
N VAL A 52 -10.09 6.92 -3.64
CA VAL A 52 -10.01 5.51 -3.98
C VAL A 52 -8.65 5.17 -4.60
N LEU A 53 -8.11 6.01 -5.49
CA LEU A 53 -6.78 5.79 -6.07
C LEU A 53 -5.69 5.84 -5.00
N ILE A 54 -5.76 6.79 -4.05
CA ILE A 54 -4.80 6.90 -2.94
C ILE A 54 -4.94 5.72 -1.99
N VAL A 55 -6.15 5.28 -1.65
CA VAL A 55 -6.35 4.08 -0.81
C VAL A 55 -5.83 2.83 -1.51
N LEU A 56 -6.05 2.67 -2.81
CA LEU A 56 -5.49 1.56 -3.60
C LEU A 56 -3.96 1.64 -3.65
N ILE A 57 -3.39 2.83 -3.84
CA ILE A 57 -1.93 3.03 -3.80
C ILE A 57 -1.39 2.73 -2.40
N LEU A 58 -2.06 3.17 -1.33
CA LEU A 58 -1.67 2.88 0.04
C LEU A 58 -1.80 1.40 0.38
N VAL A 59 -2.83 0.70 -0.13
CA VAL A 59 -2.98 -0.75 0.03
C VAL A 59 -1.89 -1.49 -0.76
N VAL A 60 -1.56 -1.05 -1.98
CA VAL A 60 -0.47 -1.65 -2.77
C VAL A 60 0.88 -1.37 -2.11
N LEU A 61 1.11 -0.15 -1.63
CA LEU A 61 2.31 0.19 -0.87
C LEU A 61 2.35 -0.57 0.46
N PHE A 62 1.23 -0.77 1.14
CA PHE A 62 1.17 -1.58 2.36
C PHE A 62 1.27 -3.08 2.06
N SER A 63 0.93 -3.56 0.86
CA SER A 63 1.17 -4.95 0.46
C SER A 63 2.63 -5.18 0.01
N ILE A 64 3.31 -4.13 -0.48
CA ILE A 64 4.72 -4.20 -0.91
C ILE A 64 5.68 -3.89 0.26
N PHE A 65 5.30 -2.98 1.17
CA PHE A 65 6.12 -2.51 2.30
C PHE A 65 5.56 -2.91 3.68
N GLY A 66 4.29 -3.32 3.78
CA GLY A 66 3.61 -3.64 5.04
C GLY A 66 3.71 -5.13 5.35
N GLY A 67 4.94 -5.53 5.65
CA GLY A 67 5.24 -6.87 6.13
C GLY A 67 6.56 -6.90 6.87
N GLY A 68 6.97 -5.79 7.50
CA GLY A 68 8.15 -5.74 8.36
C GLY A 68 7.96 -6.71 9.53
N SER A 69 8.35 -7.95 9.30
CA SER A 69 8.24 -9.01 10.28
C SER A 69 9.24 -8.70 11.41
N ASN A 70 8.81 -8.77 12.66
CA ASN A 70 9.71 -8.57 13.80
C ASN A 70 10.31 -9.93 14.21
N TYR A 71 10.97 -10.60 13.26
CA TYR A 71 11.56 -11.91 13.53
C TYR A 71 12.73 -11.83 14.48
N GLU A 72 13.54 -10.75 14.43
CA GLU A 72 14.71 -10.59 15.28
C GLU A 72 14.39 -10.78 16.77
N LYS A 73 13.38 -10.08 17.29
CA LYS A 73 12.99 -10.25 18.71
C LYS A 73 12.46 -11.64 19.04
N LYS A 74 11.81 -12.30 18.08
CA LYS A 74 11.22 -13.63 18.28
C LYS A 74 12.26 -14.73 18.24
N LEU A 75 13.30 -14.57 17.42
CA LEU A 75 14.39 -15.51 17.23
C LEU A 75 15.29 -15.63 18.46
N VAL A 76 15.46 -14.56 19.24
CA VAL A 76 16.31 -14.61 20.46
C VAL A 76 15.91 -15.76 21.39
N GLY A 77 16.89 -16.58 21.77
CA GLY A 77 16.73 -17.75 22.63
C GLY A 77 17.32 -19.03 22.04
N GLU A 78 17.08 -20.13 22.75
CA GLU A 78 17.54 -21.48 22.43
C GLU A 78 16.50 -22.22 21.58
N TRP A 79 16.97 -22.94 20.56
CA TRP A 79 16.16 -23.66 19.59
C TRP A 79 16.67 -25.09 19.44
N TYR A 80 15.77 -26.04 19.63
CA TYR A 80 16.05 -27.48 19.65
C TYR A 80 15.47 -28.14 18.41
N SER A 81 16.17 -29.14 17.88
CA SER A 81 15.59 -30.07 16.89
C SER A 81 14.71 -31.12 17.59
N GLU A 82 13.93 -31.87 16.82
CA GLU A 82 12.91 -32.77 17.39
C GLU A 82 13.50 -33.88 18.29
N ASP A 83 14.71 -34.33 17.96
CA ASP A 83 15.36 -35.52 18.52
C ASP A 83 16.63 -35.19 19.33
N ASN A 84 16.90 -33.91 19.62
CA ASN A 84 18.09 -33.47 20.34
C ASN A 84 17.73 -32.68 21.60
N ASP A 85 18.31 -33.08 22.73
CA ASP A 85 18.19 -32.38 24.01
C ASP A 85 19.10 -31.15 24.09
N ASP A 86 20.11 -31.06 23.22
CA ASP A 86 21.01 -29.91 23.09
C ASP A 86 20.47 -28.93 22.02
N PRO A 87 20.62 -27.60 22.25
CA PRO A 87 20.12 -26.60 21.30
C PRO A 87 20.93 -26.62 20.01
N GLU A 88 20.24 -26.70 18.87
CA GLU A 88 20.84 -26.56 17.53
C GLU A 88 21.32 -25.12 17.32
N PHE A 89 20.54 -24.14 17.81
CA PHE A 89 20.87 -22.72 17.73
C PHE A 89 20.62 -22.02 19.06
N ILE A 90 21.52 -21.10 19.42
CA ILE A 90 21.31 -20.11 20.48
C ILE A 90 21.49 -18.74 19.85
N PHE A 91 20.43 -17.94 19.82
CA PHE A 91 20.46 -16.58 19.28
C PHE A 91 20.46 -15.53 20.39
N TYR A 92 21.51 -14.72 20.47
CA TYR A 92 21.60 -13.62 21.43
C TYR A 92 21.06 -12.32 20.85
N SER A 93 20.56 -11.44 21.72
CA SER A 93 19.97 -10.15 21.33
C SER A 93 20.96 -9.15 20.75
N ASP A 94 22.26 -9.39 20.89
CA ASP A 94 23.33 -8.57 20.31
C ASP A 94 23.74 -8.99 18.88
N GLY A 95 23.07 -10.00 18.32
CA GLY A 95 23.34 -10.52 16.98
C GLY A 95 24.45 -11.57 16.93
N THR A 96 24.94 -12.06 18.07
CA THR A 96 25.81 -13.24 18.14
C THR A 96 25.00 -14.53 18.31
N CYS A 97 25.58 -15.66 17.93
CA CYS A 97 24.95 -16.97 18.07
C CYS A 97 25.94 -18.10 18.39
N GLU A 98 25.38 -19.18 18.94
CA GLU A 98 26.01 -20.51 19.04
C GLU A 98 25.22 -21.50 18.20
N ILE A 99 25.93 -22.42 17.54
CA ILE A 99 25.34 -23.49 16.71
C ILE A 99 26.03 -24.78 17.12
N ASP A 100 25.25 -25.84 17.35
CA ASP A 100 25.81 -27.14 17.73
C ASP A 100 26.87 -27.60 16.71
N ASN A 101 27.95 -28.18 17.22
CA ASN A 101 29.12 -28.63 16.44
C ASN A 101 29.87 -27.52 15.65
N TRP A 102 29.58 -26.24 15.88
CA TRP A 102 30.34 -25.13 15.29
C TRP A 102 31.28 -24.48 16.32
N SER A 103 32.59 -24.74 16.21
CA SER A 103 33.61 -24.27 17.16
C SER A 103 34.00 -22.79 16.99
N GLY A 104 33.05 -21.88 16.83
CA GLY A 104 33.32 -20.45 16.62
C GLY A 104 32.06 -19.58 16.72
N ALA A 105 32.23 -18.35 17.24
CA ALA A 105 31.14 -17.39 17.37
C ALA A 105 30.55 -17.06 15.99
N CYS A 106 29.27 -17.37 15.78
CA CYS A 106 28.56 -16.94 14.58
C CYS A 106 27.84 -15.61 14.82
N LYS A 107 27.54 -14.90 13.74
CA LYS A 107 26.62 -13.76 13.75
C LYS A 107 25.34 -14.15 13.06
N TRP A 108 24.24 -13.62 13.53
CA TRP A 108 22.94 -13.78 12.90
C TRP A 108 22.25 -12.43 12.73
N ASN A 109 21.45 -12.31 11.67
CA ASN A 109 20.54 -11.19 11.46
C ASN A 109 19.43 -11.59 10.48
N VAL A 110 18.32 -10.84 10.51
CA VAL A 110 17.25 -11.02 9.52
C VAL A 110 17.52 -10.06 8.36
N VAL A 111 17.53 -10.59 7.14
CA VAL A 111 17.69 -9.83 5.90
C VAL A 111 16.47 -10.03 5.01
N ASN A 112 16.21 -9.10 4.10
CA ASN A 112 15.10 -9.20 3.13
C ASN A 112 13.73 -9.46 3.79
N ASP A 113 13.52 -8.96 5.02
CA ASP A 113 12.34 -9.13 5.85
C ASP A 113 12.00 -10.57 6.29
N ASP A 114 12.56 -11.62 5.67
CA ASP A 114 12.21 -13.00 5.96
C ASP A 114 13.35 -14.01 5.89
N GLN A 115 14.61 -13.60 5.73
CA GLN A 115 15.73 -14.52 5.64
C GLN A 115 16.60 -14.45 6.89
N LEU A 116 16.77 -15.58 7.57
CA LEU A 116 17.78 -15.75 8.60
C LEU A 116 19.14 -15.89 7.91
N LYS A 117 20.00 -14.88 8.09
CA LYS A 117 21.38 -14.93 7.64
C LYS A 117 22.28 -15.33 8.81
N LEU A 118 23.07 -16.38 8.61
CA LEU A 118 24.13 -16.81 9.54
C LEU A 118 25.48 -16.51 8.89
N THR A 119 26.38 -15.92 9.64
CA THR A 119 27.74 -15.59 9.21
C THR A 119 28.74 -16.22 10.15
N ASP A 120 29.71 -16.94 9.60
CA ASP A 120 30.74 -17.58 10.40
C ASP A 120 31.91 -16.66 10.75
N ILE A 121 32.89 -17.22 11.47
CA ILE A 121 34.11 -16.53 11.89
C ILE A 121 35.01 -16.08 10.72
N TRP A 122 34.84 -16.68 9.54
CA TRP A 122 35.59 -16.34 8.32
C TRP A 122 34.86 -15.31 7.45
N GLY A 123 33.64 -14.95 7.84
CA GLY A 123 32.78 -14.01 7.11
C GLY A 123 31.96 -14.67 6.01
N GLU A 124 31.99 -16.00 5.87
CA GLU A 124 31.11 -16.72 4.96
C GLU A 124 29.70 -16.70 5.51
N SER A 125 28.72 -16.51 4.62
CA SER A 125 27.32 -16.41 5.01
C SER A 125 26.45 -17.44 4.32
N ARG A 126 25.45 -17.94 5.06
CA ARG A 126 24.35 -18.74 4.52
C ARG A 126 23.02 -18.08 4.91
N THR A 127 22.01 -18.25 4.07
CA THR A 127 20.67 -17.70 4.29
C THR A 127 19.62 -18.77 4.16
N SER A 128 18.68 -18.80 5.10
CA SER A 128 17.50 -19.66 5.06
C SER A 128 16.24 -18.81 5.22
N THR A 129 15.15 -19.18 4.55
CA THR A 129 13.89 -18.45 4.62
C THR A 129 13.15 -18.83 5.90
N ILE A 130 12.73 -17.83 6.66
CA ILE A 130 11.86 -17.95 7.84
C ILE A 130 10.42 -18.05 7.33
N GLU A 131 9.90 -19.26 7.21
CA GLU A 131 8.50 -19.46 6.81
C GLU A 131 7.54 -19.00 7.90
N SER A 132 7.86 -19.32 9.16
CA SER A 132 7.02 -18.93 10.29
C SER A 132 7.76 -19.01 11.62
N ILE A 133 7.31 -18.18 12.58
CA ILE A 133 7.64 -18.30 14.00
C ILE A 133 6.35 -18.18 14.80
N LYS A 134 5.78 -19.32 15.20
CA LYS A 134 4.46 -19.42 15.86
C LYS A 134 4.48 -20.51 16.91
N ASN A 135 3.83 -20.29 18.05
CA ASN A 135 3.68 -21.30 19.11
C ASN A 135 5.02 -21.95 19.51
N ASN A 136 6.08 -21.14 19.66
CA ASN A 136 7.44 -21.60 19.98
C ASN A 136 8.06 -22.57 18.94
N CYS A 137 7.49 -22.67 17.74
CA CYS A 137 8.05 -23.39 16.60
C CYS A 137 8.57 -22.39 15.55
N LEU A 138 9.81 -22.57 15.14
CA LEU A 138 10.51 -21.88 14.06
C LEU A 138 10.58 -22.84 12.87
N THR A 139 10.05 -22.40 11.73
CA THR A 139 10.12 -23.16 10.48
C THR A 139 11.08 -22.45 9.52
N LEU A 140 12.18 -23.13 9.18
CA LEU A 140 13.17 -22.64 8.23
C LEU A 140 13.11 -23.44 6.93
N ARG A 141 13.20 -22.76 5.79
CA ARG A 141 13.32 -23.37 4.45
C ARG A 141 14.71 -23.12 3.86
N ASP A 142 15.30 -24.18 3.33
CA ASP A 142 16.53 -24.14 2.54
C ASP A 142 16.31 -24.91 1.23
N GLY A 143 16.09 -24.16 0.14
CA GLY A 143 15.66 -24.73 -1.14
C GLY A 143 14.31 -25.43 -1.02
N ASP A 144 14.28 -26.72 -1.33
CA ASP A 144 13.07 -27.57 -1.24
C ASP A 144 12.90 -28.25 0.13
N ARG A 145 13.84 -28.04 1.07
CA ARG A 145 13.81 -28.66 2.40
C ARG A 145 13.27 -27.67 3.42
N THR A 146 12.43 -28.17 4.32
CA THR A 146 11.92 -27.42 5.47
C THR A 146 12.33 -28.16 6.75
N ALA A 147 12.77 -27.40 7.75
CA ALA A 147 13.12 -27.91 9.07
C ALA A 147 12.40 -27.09 10.15
N GLU A 148 12.07 -27.76 11.25
CA GLU A 148 11.38 -27.17 12.39
C GLU A 148 12.25 -27.24 13.64
N TYR A 149 12.22 -26.16 14.41
CA TYR A 149 12.95 -26.01 15.66
C TYR A 149 12.04 -25.44 16.74
N TYR A 150 12.22 -25.88 17.97
CA TYR A 150 11.30 -25.62 19.08
C TYR A 150 12.01 -24.89 20.22
N LYS A 151 11.35 -23.95 20.90
CA LYS A 151 11.88 -23.36 22.15
C LYS A 151 11.56 -24.24 23.37
N ASN A 152 12.50 -24.27 24.32
CA ASN A 152 12.42 -24.89 25.65
C ASN A 152 12.42 -26.43 25.69
N GLY A 153 12.96 -27.11 24.68
CA GLY A 153 12.83 -28.57 24.54
C GLY A 153 11.36 -29.00 24.41
N LYS A 154 11.11 -30.30 24.20
CA LYS A 154 9.75 -30.85 24.25
C LYS A 154 9.25 -30.99 25.70
#